data_AF-A0A5J6Q1P6-F1
#
_entry.id   AF-A0A5J6Q1P6-F1
#
_cell.length_a   1.000
_cell.length_b   1.000
_cell.length_c   1.000
_cell.angle_alpha   90.00
_cell.angle_beta   90.00
_cell.angle_gamma   90.00
#
_symmetry.space_group_name_H-M   'P 1'
#
loop_
_entity.id
_entity.type
_entity.pdbx_description
1 polymer ?
#
loop_
_entity_poly.entity_id
_entity_poly.type
_entity_poly.pdbx_seq_one_letter_code
_entity_poly.pdbx_strand_id
1 'polypeptide(L)'
;MALLQSCALAASALLATGVPIELPPHTATEEPLQPSGRRIVVRVDRTEISREQCRALIAAVRHRAGADGQVIVQKPSRAIQRMHPDAPTPDTVVPWCVDNLDGDGVVFTDTNLFWKH
;
A
#
# COMPACT_ATOMS: atom_id res chain seq x y z
N MET A 1 -30.04 -50.59 18.96
CA MET A 1 -29.00 -50.33 17.93
C MET A 1 -29.65 -49.46 16.87
N ALA A 2 -29.24 -48.24 16.54
CA ALA A 2 -28.09 -47.43 16.89
C ALA A 2 -28.51 -45.94 16.85
N LEU A 3 -27.95 -45.16 17.77
CA LEU A 3 -27.95 -43.69 17.78
C LEU A 3 -26.90 -43.20 16.78
N LEU A 4 -27.26 -42.34 15.82
CA LEU A 4 -26.28 -41.58 15.03
C LEU A 4 -26.94 -40.28 14.54
N GLN A 5 -26.34 -39.09 14.53
CA GLN A 5 -25.37 -38.40 15.38
C GLN A 5 -25.32 -36.98 14.78
N SER A 6 -25.64 -35.97 15.59
CA SER A 6 -25.64 -34.57 15.20
C SER A 6 -24.22 -34.11 14.89
N CYS A 7 -23.97 -33.59 13.68
CA CYS A 7 -22.80 -32.76 13.41
C CYS A 7 -23.28 -31.34 13.11
N ALA A 8 -23.33 -30.53 14.17
CA ALA A 8 -23.40 -29.08 14.06
C ALA A 8 -22.06 -28.61 13.47
N LEU A 9 -22.06 -28.15 12.22
CA LEU A 9 -20.97 -27.35 11.68
C LEU A 9 -21.06 -25.97 12.32
N ALA A 10 -20.22 -25.76 13.34
CA ALA A 10 -19.97 -24.46 13.94
C ALA A 10 -19.40 -23.53 12.87
N ALA A 11 -20.24 -22.67 12.31
CA ALA A 11 -19.80 -21.51 11.54
C ALA A 11 -19.17 -20.51 12.51
N SER A 12 -17.86 -20.63 12.73
CA SER A 12 -17.07 -19.57 13.35
C SER A 12 -16.95 -18.41 12.37
N ALA A 13 -18.00 -17.61 12.28
CA ALA A 13 -17.92 -16.27 11.72
C ALA A 13 -17.17 -15.39 12.73
N LEU A 14 -15.84 -15.35 12.62
CA LEU A 14 -15.08 -14.24 13.19
C LEU A 14 -15.52 -12.98 12.44
N LEU A 15 -16.43 -12.23 13.06
CA LEU A 15 -16.75 -10.87 12.69
C LEU A 15 -15.47 -10.05 12.81
N ALA A 16 -14.77 -9.88 11.69
CA ALA A 16 -13.83 -8.79 11.54
C ALA A 16 -14.64 -7.51 11.76
N THR A 17 -14.48 -6.87 12.92
CA THR A 17 -14.98 -5.53 13.21
C THR A 17 -14.19 -4.54 12.37
N GLY A 18 -14.46 -4.56 11.06
CA GLY A 18 -13.83 -3.72 10.07
C GLY A 18 -14.35 -2.31 10.20
N VAL A 19 -13.74 -1.51 11.08
CA VAL A 19 -13.84 -0.05 10.94
C VAL A 19 -13.24 0.26 9.57
N PRO A 20 -14.01 0.81 8.62
CA PRO A 20 -13.48 1.15 7.31
C PRO A 20 -12.34 2.16 7.48
N ILE A 21 -11.16 1.81 6.96
CA ILE A 21 -10.00 2.71 6.97
C ILE A 21 -10.25 3.80 5.94
N GLU A 22 -10.37 5.05 6.39
CA GLU A 22 -10.48 6.20 5.49
C GLU A 22 -9.17 6.37 4.70
N LEU A 23 -9.29 6.36 3.37
CA LEU A 23 -8.17 6.57 2.47
C LEU A 23 -7.78 8.06 2.48
N PRO A 24 -6.50 8.40 2.68
CA PRO A 24 -6.05 9.78 2.59
C PRO A 24 -6.25 10.33 1.17
N PRO A 25 -6.36 11.64 0.98
CA PRO A 25 -6.38 12.27 -0.35
C PRO A 25 -5.16 11.84 -1.17
N HIS A 26 -5.39 11.34 -2.39
CA HIS A 26 -4.36 10.79 -3.23
C HIS A 26 -4.70 10.89 -4.72
N THR A 27 -3.66 10.82 -5.54
CA THR A 27 -3.76 10.58 -6.99
C THR A 27 -3.08 9.25 -7.33
N ALA A 28 -3.51 8.59 -8.40
CA ALA A 28 -2.92 7.33 -8.83
C ALA A 28 -2.66 7.35 -10.34
N THR A 29 -1.40 7.26 -10.73
CA THR A 29 -0.97 7.16 -12.13
C THR A 29 -0.57 5.73 -12.45
N GLU A 30 -0.69 5.34 -13.72
CA GLU A 30 -0.28 4.02 -14.20
C GLU A 30 0.78 4.17 -15.29
N GLU A 31 1.78 3.29 -15.26
CA GLU A 31 2.76 3.15 -16.33
C GLU A 31 3.04 1.68 -16.62
N PRO A 32 3.42 1.32 -17.86
CA PRO A 32 3.84 -0.04 -18.18
C PRO A 32 5.05 -0.47 -17.33
N LEU A 33 5.02 -1.70 -16.83
CA LEU A 33 6.17 -2.34 -16.20
C LEU A 33 6.70 -3.43 -17.14
N GLN A 34 8.02 -3.48 -17.33
CA GLN A 34 8.66 -4.53 -18.13
C GLN A 34 9.11 -5.68 -17.22
N PRO A 35 9.05 -6.94 -17.66
CA PRO A 35 8.58 -7.41 -18.98
C PRO A 35 7.04 -7.51 -19.12
N SER A 36 6.31 -7.48 -18.01
CA SER A 36 4.85 -7.57 -17.96
C SER A 36 4.30 -6.77 -16.76
N GLY A 37 2.99 -6.51 -16.78
CA GLY A 37 2.30 -5.81 -15.68
C GLY A 37 2.31 -4.28 -15.82
N ARG A 38 1.80 -3.62 -14.78
CA ARG A 38 1.76 -2.16 -14.66
C ARG A 38 2.32 -1.73 -13.32
N ARG A 39 3.04 -0.61 -13.32
CA ARG A 39 3.37 0.11 -12.10
C ARG A 39 2.29 1.15 -11.83
N ILE A 40 1.66 1.05 -10.66
CA ILE A 40 0.72 2.04 -10.15
C ILE A 40 1.46 2.90 -9.13
N VAL A 41 1.55 4.21 -9.37
CA VAL A 41 2.14 5.15 -8.42
C VAL A 41 1.02 5.95 -7.77
N VAL A 42 0.83 5.70 -6.48
CA VAL A 42 -0.15 6.42 -5.64
C VAL A 42 0.58 7.54 -4.91
N ARG A 43 0.27 8.79 -5.23
CA ARG A 43 0.81 9.96 -4.53
C ARG A 43 -0.19 10.47 -3.52
N VAL A 44 0.21 10.53 -2.26
CA VAL A 44 -0.61 11.03 -1.16
C VAL A 44 -0.22 12.46 -0.85
N ASP A 45 -1.20 13.33 -0.57
CA ASP A 45 -0.93 14.76 -0.32
C ASP A 45 -0.46 15.04 1.11
N ARG A 46 -0.60 14.06 2.02
CA ARG A 46 -0.26 14.16 3.44
C ARG A 46 1.14 13.63 3.73
N THR A 47 1.90 14.35 4.57
CA THR A 47 3.23 13.92 5.05
C THR A 47 3.19 12.70 5.97
N GLU A 48 2.05 12.50 6.64
CA GLU A 48 1.83 11.47 7.64
C GLU A 48 0.66 10.60 7.21
N ILE A 49 0.93 9.31 7.04
CA ILE A 49 -0.06 8.25 6.79
C ILE A 49 0.34 7.01 7.59
N SER A 50 -0.64 6.27 8.09
CA SER A 50 -0.39 5.05 8.85
C SER A 50 0.02 3.89 7.92
N ARG A 51 0.51 2.79 8.51
CA ARG A 51 0.79 1.56 7.75
C ARG A 51 -0.49 0.94 7.20
N GLU A 52 -1.57 1.02 7.98
CA GLU A 52 -2.90 0.53 7.62
C GLU A 52 -3.48 1.33 6.46
N GLN A 53 -3.34 2.65 6.46
CA GLN A 53 -3.74 3.51 5.34
C GLN A 53 -2.95 3.18 4.07
N CYS A 54 -1.63 2.97 4.18
CA CYS A 54 -0.82 2.50 3.05
C CYS A 54 -1.35 1.17 2.49
N ARG A 55 -1.58 0.17 3.35
CA ARG A 55 -2.09 -1.14 2.92
C ARG A 55 -3.46 -1.00 2.25
N ALA A 56 -4.32 -0.14 2.80
CA ALA A 56 -5.63 0.15 2.22
C ALA A 56 -5.53 0.81 0.83
N LEU A 57 -4.60 1.74 0.64
CA LEU A 57 -4.32 2.34 -0.68
C LEU A 57 -3.85 1.29 -1.69
N ILE A 58 -2.92 0.42 -1.30
CA ILE A 58 -2.43 -0.67 -2.15
C ILE A 58 -3.58 -1.62 -2.50
N ALA A 59 -4.37 -2.05 -1.52
CA ALA A 59 -5.51 -2.91 -1.73
C ALA A 59 -6.55 -2.30 -2.69
N ALA A 60 -6.78 -0.99 -2.61
CA ALA A 60 -7.72 -0.29 -3.48
C ALA A 60 -7.29 -0.30 -4.95
N VAL A 61 -5.99 -0.33 -5.26
CA VAL A 61 -5.50 -0.20 -6.65
C VAL A 61 -4.78 -1.44 -7.19
N ARG A 62 -4.49 -2.45 -6.38
CA ARG A 62 -3.71 -3.64 -6.80
C ARG A 62 -4.28 -4.35 -8.02
N HIS A 63 -5.61 -4.36 -8.18
CA HIS A 63 -6.28 -4.98 -9.33
C HIS A 63 -5.90 -4.33 -10.67
N ARG A 64 -5.44 -3.07 -10.65
CA ARG A 64 -5.00 -2.32 -11.84
C ARG A 64 -3.60 -2.75 -12.28
N ALA A 65 -2.75 -3.18 -11.35
CA ALA A 65 -1.34 -3.49 -11.64
C ALA A 65 -1.16 -4.79 -12.45
N GLY A 66 -2.09 -5.75 -12.35
CA GLY A 66 -1.94 -7.09 -12.94
C GLY A 66 -1.13 -8.04 -12.06
N ALA A 67 -0.93 -9.29 -12.52
CA ALA A 67 -0.28 -10.33 -11.72
C ALA A 67 1.20 -10.04 -11.42
N ASP A 68 1.95 -9.53 -12.40
CA ASP A 68 3.36 -9.15 -12.27
C ASP A 68 3.54 -7.63 -12.06
N GLY A 69 2.50 -6.98 -11.53
CA GLY A 69 2.46 -5.53 -11.39
C GLY A 69 3.17 -5.03 -10.13
N GLN A 70 3.31 -3.71 -10.02
CA GLN A 70 3.87 -3.08 -8.82
C GLN A 70 2.95 -1.94 -8.37
N VAL A 71 2.76 -1.78 -7.06
CA VAL A 71 2.09 -0.62 -6.48
C VAL A 71 3.03 0.09 -5.54
N ILE A 72 3.26 1.38 -5.77
CA ILE A 72 4.13 2.23 -4.95
C ILE A 72 3.26 3.34 -4.36
N VAL A 73 3.25 3.46 -3.04
CA VAL A 73 2.65 4.62 -2.35
C VAL A 73 3.75 5.59 -1.99
N GLN A 74 3.65 6.81 -2.50
CA GLN A 74 4.55 7.92 -2.23
C GLN A 74 3.87 8.96 -1.34
N LYS A 75 4.66 9.59 -0.47
CA LYS A 75 4.20 10.71 0.38
C LYS A 75 5.27 11.80 0.47
N PRO A 76 4.89 13.07 0.71
CA PRO A 76 5.83 14.14 0.99
C PRO A 76 6.78 13.81 2.15
N SER A 77 8.05 14.19 2.00
CA SER A 77 9.09 14.00 3.01
C SER A 77 9.44 15.32 3.68
N ARG A 78 9.08 15.47 4.95
CA ARG A 78 9.50 16.62 5.78
C ARG A 78 11.02 16.73 5.89
N ALA A 79 11.74 15.61 5.86
CA ALA A 79 13.20 15.61 5.95
C ALA A 79 13.81 16.27 4.70
N ILE A 80 13.36 15.89 3.51
CA ILE A 80 13.84 16.46 2.24
C ILE A 80 13.45 17.93 2.14
N GLN A 81 12.21 18.29 2.49
CA GLN A 81 11.75 19.68 2.49
C GLN A 81 12.60 20.59 3.40
N ARG A 82 13.08 20.07 4.54
CA ARG A 82 13.98 20.83 5.41
C ARG A 82 15.39 20.99 4.83
N MET A 83 15.89 20.01 4.08
CA MET A 83 17.21 20.09 3.44
C MET A 83 17.19 20.96 2.18
N HIS A 84 16.04 21.06 1.52
CA HIS A 84 15.85 21.80 0.27
C HIS A 84 14.60 22.70 0.36
N PRO A 85 14.65 23.81 1.12
CA PRO A 85 13.50 24.69 1.33
C PRO A 85 13.03 25.39 0.05
N ASP A 86 13.92 25.55 -0.92
CA ASP A 86 13.62 26.18 -2.22
C ASP A 86 13.15 25.18 -3.29
N ALA A 87 13.16 23.88 -3.00
CA ALA A 87 12.68 22.88 -3.94
C ALA A 87 11.15 22.91 -4.03
N PRO A 88 10.57 22.84 -5.23
CA PRO A 88 9.13 22.72 -5.37
C PRO A 88 8.63 21.46 -4.63
N THR A 89 7.62 21.64 -3.78
CA THR A 89 6.98 20.60 -2.96
C THR A 89 6.64 19.29 -3.70
N PRO A 90 6.19 19.28 -4.98
CA PRO A 90 5.91 18.02 -5.70
C PRO A 90 7.13 17.10 -5.88
N ASP A 91 8.36 17.63 -5.87
CA ASP A 91 9.57 16.85 -6.12
C ASP A 91 10.15 16.20 -4.85
N THR A 92 9.54 16.48 -3.70
CA THR A 92 9.99 16.01 -2.37
C THR A 92 9.19 14.81 -1.86
N VAL A 93 8.68 13.97 -2.77
CA VAL A 93 7.95 12.74 -2.42
C VAL A 93 8.91 11.55 -2.33
N VAL A 94 8.66 10.67 -1.36
CA VAL A 94 9.43 9.43 -1.17
C VAL A 94 8.49 8.24 -1.13
N PRO A 95 8.92 7.05 -1.60
CA PRO A 95 8.21 5.81 -1.33
C PRO A 95 8.02 5.65 0.18
N TRP A 96 6.78 5.36 0.57
CA TRP A 96 6.45 4.98 1.93
C TRP A 96 6.25 3.47 2.05
N CYS A 97 5.62 2.88 1.04
CA CYS A 97 5.45 1.45 0.96
C CYS A 97 5.28 0.99 -0.49
N VAL A 98 5.63 -0.26 -0.73
CA VAL A 98 5.63 -0.90 -2.05
C VAL A 98 5.06 -2.31 -1.91
N ASP A 99 4.27 -2.74 -2.88
CA ASP A 99 3.89 -4.12 -3.08
C ASP A 99 4.25 -4.51 -4.52
N ASN A 100 5.16 -5.47 -4.66
CA ASN A 100 5.61 -5.98 -5.97
C ASN A 100 4.68 -7.07 -6.51
N LEU A 101 3.60 -7.41 -5.78
CA LEU A 101 2.62 -8.44 -6.12
C LEU A 101 3.24 -9.83 -6.40
N ASP A 102 4.46 -10.05 -5.92
CA ASP A 102 5.25 -11.28 -6.01
C ASP A 102 4.94 -12.28 -4.88
N GLY A 103 4.08 -11.89 -3.93
CA GLY A 103 3.68 -12.71 -2.79
C GLY A 103 4.41 -12.36 -1.49
N ASP A 104 5.43 -11.51 -1.52
CA ASP A 104 6.15 -11.06 -0.32
C ASP A 104 5.36 -10.03 0.50
N GLY A 105 4.33 -9.45 -0.12
CA GLY A 105 3.42 -8.50 0.49
C GLY A 105 3.98 -7.07 0.56
N VAL A 106 3.38 -6.24 1.42
CA VAL A 106 3.70 -4.81 1.49
C VAL A 106 4.98 -4.56 2.27
N VAL A 107 6.01 -4.05 1.60
CA VAL A 107 7.28 -3.59 2.16
C VAL A 107 7.17 -2.10 2.52
N PHE A 108 7.65 -1.72 3.70
CA PHE A 108 7.65 -0.33 4.16
C PHE A 108 9.06 0.26 4.07
N THR A 109 9.14 1.51 3.61
CA THR A 109 10.38 2.28 3.61
C THR A 109 10.44 3.15 4.86
N ASP A 110 10.60 2.49 6.00
CA ASP A 110 10.63 3.10 7.34
C ASP A 110 12.04 3.55 7.78
N THR A 111 13.02 3.49 6.88
CA THR A 111 14.42 3.78 7.20
C THR A 111 15.10 4.56 6.08
N ASN A 112 16.07 5.41 6.48
CA ASN A 112 16.95 6.28 5.67
C ASN A 112 17.75 5.58 4.55
N LEU A 113 17.15 4.67 3.77
CA LEU A 113 17.85 3.78 2.85
C LEU A 113 17.96 4.31 1.41
N PHE A 114 17.36 5.46 1.09
CA PHE A 114 17.49 6.05 -0.25
C PHE A 114 18.72 6.96 -0.42
N TRP A 115 19.64 7.04 0.55
CA TRP A 115 20.83 7.91 0.49
C TRP A 115 22.16 7.19 0.78
N LYS A 116 22.36 5.99 0.23
CA LYS A 116 23.73 5.47 0.04
C LYS A 116 24.10 5.58 -1.43
N HIS A 117 24.64 6.74 -1.80
CA HIS A 117 25.59 6.89 -2.90
C HIS A 117 26.97 7.08 -2.30
#